data_AF-A0A6G2KZN6-F1
#
_entry.id   AF-A0A6G2KZN6-F1
#
_cell.length_a   1.000
_cell.length_b   1.000
_cell.length_c   1.000
_cell.angle_alpha   90.00
_cell.angle_beta   90.00
_cell.angle_gamma   90.00
#
_symmetry.space_group_name_H-M   'P 1'
#
loop_
_entity.id
_entity.type
_entity.pdbx_description
1 polymer ?
#
loop_
_entity_poly.entity_id
_entity_poly.type
_entity_poly.pdbx_seq_one_letter_code
_entity_poly.pdbx_strand_id
1 'polypeptide(L)'
;MERYMVHLHNEKYDRHDAASILQQARSLTNNDVTIRDVRVSDMHIEMDITIPDNTLDNTMMTICPIANLLDAHHITQEFVDKKKAILDGIAYFNAERYWESHEAFEGAWKESFEGEKDLLQGIILVAAGFVHYQKNQDVICLSIFKRALQKLSSCTGIYHKIDVEQLKTKVHHTIQSKRITTFQLV
;
A
#
# COMPACT_ATOMS: atom_id res chain seq x y z
N MET A 1 15.39 16.50 -7.14
CA MET A 1 15.17 15.30 -6.33
C MET A 1 13.92 14.62 -6.84
N GLU A 2 13.97 13.32 -7.08
CA GLU A 2 12.86 12.51 -7.57
C GLU A 2 12.37 11.57 -6.46
N ARG A 3 11.07 11.27 -6.43
CA ARG A 3 10.47 10.32 -5.48
C ARG A 3 10.04 9.07 -6.22
N TYR A 4 10.48 7.92 -5.75
CA TYR A 4 10.07 6.63 -6.32
C TYR A 4 9.42 5.76 -5.25
N MET A 5 8.41 5.01 -5.68
CA MET A 5 8.04 3.77 -5.02
C MET A 5 8.80 2.65 -5.71
N VAL A 6 9.72 2.02 -5.01
CA VAL A 6 10.54 0.92 -5.54
C VAL A 6 10.01 -0.38 -4.97
N HIS A 7 9.84 -1.39 -5.81
CA HIS A 7 9.58 -2.75 -5.36
C HIS A 7 10.77 -3.64 -5.67
N LEU A 8 11.18 -4.42 -4.69
CA LEU A 8 12.25 -5.40 -4.78
C LEU A 8 11.66 -6.81 -4.67
N HIS A 9 12.32 -7.78 -5.29
CA HIS A 9 11.97 -9.19 -5.12
C HIS A 9 12.03 -9.59 -3.64
N ASN A 10 10.98 -10.23 -3.14
CA ASN A 10 11.00 -10.83 -1.80
C ASN A 10 11.15 -12.35 -1.90
N GLU A 11 12.31 -12.86 -1.49
CA GLU A 11 12.58 -14.31 -1.50
C GLU A 11 12.55 -14.93 -0.09
N LYS A 12 12.67 -14.11 0.96
CA LYS A 12 12.97 -14.62 2.32
C LYS A 12 12.51 -13.76 3.49
N TYR A 13 12.09 -12.53 3.24
CA TYR A 13 11.75 -11.59 4.29
C TYR A 13 10.26 -11.65 4.61
N ASP A 14 9.91 -11.32 5.84
CA ASP A 14 8.52 -11.08 6.21
C ASP A 14 8.35 -9.68 6.82
N ARG A 15 7.11 -9.30 7.12
CA ARG A 15 6.77 -7.98 7.69
C ARG A 15 7.58 -7.60 8.94
N HIS A 16 8.03 -8.56 9.75
CA HIS A 16 8.84 -8.30 10.95
C HIS A 16 10.23 -7.74 10.60
N ASP A 17 10.71 -7.97 9.37
CA ASP A 17 11.98 -7.44 8.85
C ASP A 17 11.87 -6.00 8.33
N ALA A 18 10.67 -5.43 8.21
CA ALA A 18 10.50 -4.10 7.61
C ALA A 18 11.40 -3.02 8.27
N ALA A 19 11.51 -3.04 9.60
CA ALA A 19 12.33 -2.09 10.34
C ALA A 19 13.84 -2.33 10.16
N SER A 20 14.28 -3.59 10.15
CA SER A 20 15.70 -3.94 9.97
C SER A 20 16.15 -3.65 8.53
N ILE A 21 15.31 -3.94 7.53
CA ILE A 21 15.55 -3.60 6.13
C ILE A 21 15.63 -2.09 5.95
N LEU A 22 14.73 -1.30 6.56
CA LEU A 22 14.80 0.16 6.50
C LEU A 22 16.13 0.69 7.07
N GLN A 23 16.58 0.14 8.20
CA GLN A 23 17.86 0.51 8.80
C GLN A 23 19.04 0.12 7.90
N GLN A 24 19.02 -1.10 7.36
CA GLN A 24 20.06 -1.60 6.46
C GLN A 24 20.15 -0.75 5.19
N ALA A 25 19.01 -0.46 4.55
CA ALA A 25 18.96 0.32 3.33
C ALA A 25 19.54 1.73 3.56
N ARG A 26 19.17 2.39 4.67
CA ARG A 26 19.73 3.70 5.07
C ARG A 26 21.23 3.64 5.34
N SER A 27 21.75 2.52 5.86
CA SER A 27 23.19 2.35 6.10
C SER A 27 24.00 2.12 4.83
N LEU A 28 23.37 1.58 3.78
CA LEU A 28 24.00 1.34 2.48
C LEU A 28 24.07 2.63 1.65
N THR A 29 23.07 3.51 1.77
CA THR A 29 22.96 4.72 0.97
C THR A 29 23.68 5.93 1.59
N ASN A 30 24.06 6.90 0.76
CA ASN A 30 24.64 8.16 1.23
C ASN A 30 23.56 9.16 1.71
N ASN A 31 23.99 10.33 2.20
CA ASN A 31 23.09 11.34 2.76
C ASN A 31 22.18 12.05 1.73
N ASP A 32 22.45 11.90 0.43
CA ASP A 32 21.62 12.49 -0.62
C ASP A 32 20.41 11.62 -0.95
N VAL A 33 20.38 10.38 -0.45
CA VAL A 33 19.26 9.44 -0.58
C VAL A 33 18.45 9.41 0.70
N THR A 34 17.14 9.60 0.57
CA THR A 34 16.21 9.47 1.69
C THR A 34 15.32 8.24 1.49
N ILE A 35 15.50 7.21 2.32
CA ILE A 35 14.57 6.07 2.40
C ILE A 35 13.58 6.37 3.52
N ARG A 36 12.36 6.75 3.16
CA ARG A 36 11.34 7.23 4.11
C ARG A 36 10.68 6.08 4.85
N ASP A 37 10.32 5.02 4.12
CA ASP A 37 9.59 3.88 4.66
C ASP A 37 9.95 2.60 3.91
N VAL A 38 9.75 1.46 4.58
CA VAL A 38 9.84 0.11 3.99
C VAL A 38 8.63 -0.68 4.42
N ARG A 39 8.05 -1.42 3.47
CA ARG A 39 6.92 -2.33 3.66
C ARG A 39 7.29 -3.68 3.07
N VAL A 40 6.99 -4.75 3.79
CA VAL A 40 7.29 -6.12 3.32
C VAL A 40 5.98 -6.87 3.18
N SER A 41 5.74 -7.38 1.98
CA SER A 41 4.58 -8.18 1.59
C SER A 41 5.03 -9.60 1.24
N ASP A 42 4.09 -10.52 1.05
CA ASP A 42 4.44 -11.87 0.59
C ASP A 42 4.94 -11.86 -0.87
N MET A 43 4.67 -10.78 -1.61
CA MET A 43 4.99 -10.62 -3.04
C MET A 43 6.29 -9.86 -3.30
N HIS A 44 6.61 -8.86 -2.46
CA HIS A 44 7.70 -7.91 -2.69
C HIS A 44 8.08 -7.14 -1.43
N ILE A 45 9.24 -6.48 -1.46
CA ILE A 45 9.60 -5.41 -0.52
C ILE A 45 9.37 -4.08 -1.22
N GLU A 46 8.57 -3.21 -0.63
CA GLU A 46 8.31 -1.86 -1.13
C GLU A 46 9.13 -0.83 -0.36
N MET A 47 9.81 0.09 -1.05
CA MET A 47 10.58 1.18 -0.48
C MET A 47 10.12 2.53 -1.05
N ASP A 48 9.78 3.46 -0.16
CA ASP A 48 9.48 4.84 -0.54
C ASP A 48 10.73 5.71 -0.42
N ILE A 49 11.33 6.05 -1.57
CA ILE A 49 12.63 6.70 -1.63
C ILE A 49 12.56 8.11 -2.23
N THR A 50 13.48 8.99 -1.82
CA THR A 50 13.84 10.22 -2.53
C THR A 50 15.29 10.11 -2.95
N ILE A 51 15.60 10.41 -4.20
CA ILE A 51 16.96 10.33 -4.74
C ILE A 51 17.27 11.56 -5.59
N PRO A 52 18.56 11.88 -5.82
CA PRO A 52 18.94 12.88 -6.80
C PRO A 52 18.49 12.49 -8.22
N ASP A 53 18.29 13.48 -9.07
CA ASP A 53 17.74 13.28 -10.41
C ASP A 53 18.64 12.36 -11.23
N ASN A 54 18.05 11.41 -11.96
CA ASN A 54 18.77 10.44 -12.81
C ASN A 54 19.75 9.52 -12.06
N THR A 55 19.51 9.24 -10.78
CA THR A 55 20.39 8.35 -9.96
C THR A 55 19.74 7.03 -9.54
N LEU A 56 18.61 6.65 -10.14
CA LEU A 56 17.87 5.44 -9.79
C LEU A 56 18.75 4.19 -9.89
N ASP A 57 19.40 3.96 -11.03
CA ASP A 57 20.24 2.77 -11.25
C ASP A 57 21.37 2.64 -10.22
N ASN A 58 22.10 3.73 -9.97
CA ASN A 58 23.19 3.76 -8.97
C ASN A 58 22.66 3.49 -7.55
N THR A 59 21.47 4.04 -7.23
CA THR A 59 20.83 3.81 -5.93
C THR A 59 20.40 2.35 -5.80
N MET A 60 19.88 1.74 -6.87
CA MET A 60 19.47 0.33 -6.87
C MET A 60 20.66 -0.62 -6.80
N MET A 61 21.79 -0.30 -7.44
CA MET A 61 23.04 -1.05 -7.25
C MET A 61 23.50 -1.04 -5.79
N THR A 62 23.30 0.08 -5.09
CA THR A 62 23.65 0.22 -3.67
C THR A 62 22.72 -0.58 -2.75
N ILE A 63 21.43 -0.68 -3.09
CA ILE A 63 20.40 -1.41 -2.32
C ILE A 63 20.37 -2.91 -2.65
N CYS A 64 20.92 -3.33 -3.79
CA CYS A 64 21.00 -4.72 -4.27
C CYS A 64 21.38 -5.78 -3.21
N PRO A 65 22.29 -5.52 -2.23
CA PRO A 65 22.57 -6.48 -1.17
C PRO A 65 21.36 -6.90 -0.31
N ILE A 66 20.28 -6.13 -0.31
CA ILE A 66 19.00 -6.48 0.34
C ILE A 66 18.19 -7.40 -0.58
N ALA A 67 17.91 -6.93 -1.80
CA ALA A 67 17.13 -7.63 -2.81
C ALA A 67 17.29 -6.97 -4.19
N ASN A 68 17.04 -7.74 -5.25
CA ASN A 68 17.05 -7.26 -6.62
C ASN A 68 15.82 -6.38 -6.92
N LEU A 69 16.01 -5.37 -7.76
CA LEU A 69 14.92 -4.54 -8.29
C LEU A 69 13.92 -5.40 -9.06
N LEU A 70 12.64 -5.28 -8.71
CA LEU A 70 11.52 -5.82 -9.48
C LEU A 70 11.01 -4.75 -10.45
N ASP A 71 10.60 -3.59 -9.91
CA ASP A 71 10.22 -2.40 -10.66
C ASP A 71 10.34 -1.13 -9.80
N ALA A 72 10.20 0.03 -10.44
CA ALA A 72 10.19 1.32 -9.77
C ALA A 72 9.18 2.25 -10.45
N HIS A 73 8.32 2.86 -9.65
CA HIS A 73 7.30 3.80 -10.08
C HIS A 73 7.69 5.21 -9.64
N HIS A 74 7.85 6.13 -10.60
CA HIS A 74 8.06 7.55 -10.32
C HIS A 74 6.77 8.14 -9.76
N ILE A 75 6.80 8.65 -8.53
CA ILE A 75 5.66 9.29 -7.89
C ILE A 75 5.54 10.73 -8.38
N THR A 76 4.65 10.94 -9.35
CA THR A 76 4.28 12.25 -9.89
C THR A 76 2.85 12.63 -9.47
N GLN A 77 2.54 13.92 -9.47
CA GLN A 77 1.16 14.41 -9.29
C GLN A 77 0.47 14.48 -10.65
N GLU A 78 0.14 13.33 -11.22
CA GLU A 78 -0.62 13.27 -12.47
C GLU A 78 -2.13 13.20 -12.21
N PHE A 79 -2.89 13.91 -13.04
CA PHE A 79 -4.34 13.76 -13.05
C PHE A 79 -4.68 12.40 -13.67
N VAL A 80 -5.37 11.55 -12.90
CA VAL A 80 -5.85 10.25 -13.36
C VAL A 80 -7.37 10.28 -13.35
N ASP A 81 -7.99 9.86 -14.45
CA ASP A 81 -9.44 9.68 -14.51
C ASP A 81 -9.91 8.76 -13.36
N LYS A 82 -11.02 9.12 -12.71
CA LYS A 82 -11.55 8.41 -11.55
C LYS A 82 -11.76 6.92 -11.79
N LYS A 83 -12.29 6.52 -12.96
CA LYS A 83 -12.53 5.10 -13.25
C LYS A 83 -11.21 4.35 -13.38
N LYS A 84 -10.20 4.97 -14.01
CA LYS A 84 -8.84 4.40 -14.07
C LYS A 84 -8.25 4.27 -12.67
N ALA A 85 -8.34 5.31 -11.84
CA ALA A 85 -7.85 5.29 -10.47
C ALA A 85 -8.48 4.16 -9.61
N ILE A 86 -9.78 3.88 -9.80
CA ILE A 86 -10.45 2.75 -9.14
C ILE A 86 -9.89 1.40 -9.62
N LEU A 87 -9.71 1.23 -10.94
CA LEU A 87 -9.19 -0.02 -11.50
C LEU A 87 -7.74 -0.27 -11.07
N ASP A 88 -6.92 0.77 -11.08
CA ASP A 88 -5.53 0.73 -10.61
C ASP A 88 -5.50 0.42 -9.11
N GLY A 89 -6.35 1.07 -8.30
CA GLY A 89 -6.48 0.79 -6.88
C GLY A 89 -6.81 -0.67 -6.56
N ILE A 90 -7.71 -1.29 -7.33
CA ILE A 90 -8.03 -2.73 -7.22
C ILE A 90 -6.82 -3.59 -7.59
N ALA A 91 -6.16 -3.29 -8.71
CA ALA A 91 -5.01 -4.05 -9.17
C ALA A 91 -3.86 -4.00 -8.15
N TYR A 92 -3.53 -2.81 -7.65
CA TYR A 92 -2.51 -2.63 -6.61
C TYR A 92 -2.86 -3.36 -5.32
N PHE A 93 -4.11 -3.27 -4.86
CA PHE A 93 -4.54 -3.99 -3.65
C PHE A 93 -4.32 -5.50 -3.78
N ASN A 94 -4.72 -6.06 -4.92
CA ASN A 94 -4.61 -7.49 -5.19
C ASN A 94 -3.16 -7.97 -5.37
N ALA A 95 -2.24 -7.05 -5.67
CA ALA A 95 -0.80 -7.28 -5.74
C ALA A 95 -0.07 -6.97 -4.41
N GLU A 96 -0.81 -6.71 -3.33
CA GLU A 96 -0.30 -6.27 -2.02
C GLU A 96 0.48 -4.94 -2.05
N ARG A 97 0.28 -4.12 -3.09
CA ARG A 97 0.80 -2.75 -3.20
C ARG A 97 -0.14 -1.77 -2.51
N TYR A 98 -0.29 -1.92 -1.20
CA TYR A 98 -1.36 -1.24 -0.47
C TYR A 98 -1.18 0.27 -0.38
N TRP A 99 0.04 0.79 -0.43
CA TRP A 99 0.27 2.22 -0.47
C TRP A 99 -0.18 2.82 -1.82
N GLU A 100 0.21 2.22 -2.94
CA GLU A 100 -0.26 2.67 -4.27
C GLU A 100 -1.78 2.49 -4.42
N SER A 101 -2.33 1.43 -3.85
CA SER A 101 -3.79 1.23 -3.78
C SER A 101 -4.47 2.36 -3.02
N HIS A 102 -3.93 2.75 -1.85
CA HIS A 102 -4.40 3.88 -1.07
C HIS A 102 -4.41 5.17 -1.90
N GLU A 103 -3.28 5.52 -2.53
CA GLU A 103 -3.18 6.75 -3.32
C GLU A 103 -4.15 6.76 -4.51
N ALA A 104 -4.27 5.63 -5.22
CA ALA A 104 -5.17 5.52 -6.37
C ALA A 104 -6.64 5.70 -5.95
N PHE A 105 -7.07 5.04 -4.87
CA PHE A 105 -8.42 5.24 -4.35
C PHE A 105 -8.62 6.65 -3.78
N GLU A 106 -7.60 7.29 -3.20
CA GLU A 106 -7.69 8.69 -2.75
C GLU A 106 -7.90 9.64 -3.93
N GLY A 107 -7.23 9.41 -5.06
CA GLY A 107 -7.48 10.12 -6.31
C GLY A 107 -8.94 10.00 -6.77
N ALA A 108 -9.48 8.78 -6.77
CA ALA A 108 -10.90 8.56 -7.08
C ALA A 108 -11.86 9.21 -6.08
N TRP A 109 -11.50 9.22 -4.80
CA TRP A 109 -12.29 9.80 -3.73
C TRP A 109 -12.40 11.33 -3.83
N LYS A 110 -11.34 12.02 -4.25
CA LYS A 110 -11.34 13.48 -4.47
C LYS A 110 -12.39 13.90 -5.51
N GLU A 111 -12.58 13.09 -6.55
CA GLU A 111 -13.54 13.30 -7.64
C GLU A 111 -14.94 12.70 -7.39
N SER A 112 -15.21 12.16 -6.19
CA SER A 112 -16.47 11.47 -5.88
C SER A 112 -17.52 12.36 -5.21
N PHE A 113 -18.80 12.00 -5.36
CA PHE A 113 -19.93 12.68 -4.72
C PHE A 113 -20.28 12.04 -3.36
N GLU A 114 -21.12 12.72 -2.57
CA GLU A 114 -21.38 12.41 -1.15
C GLU A 114 -21.76 10.94 -0.88
N GLY A 115 -22.57 10.30 -1.74
CA GLY A 115 -22.99 8.90 -1.56
C GLY A 115 -21.90 7.85 -1.81
N GLU A 116 -20.81 8.21 -2.49
CA GLU A 116 -19.70 7.30 -2.86
C GLU A 116 -18.47 7.52 -1.99
N LYS A 117 -18.35 8.72 -1.39
CA LYS A 117 -17.22 9.10 -0.54
C LYS A 117 -17.03 8.16 0.65
N ASP A 118 -18.09 7.74 1.31
CA ASP A 118 -17.98 6.83 2.46
C ASP A 118 -17.50 5.44 2.05
N LEU A 119 -17.97 4.93 0.90
CA LEU A 119 -17.52 3.66 0.36
C LEU A 119 -16.02 3.69 0.01
N LEU A 120 -15.61 4.68 -0.79
CA LEU A 120 -14.21 4.85 -1.18
C LEU A 120 -13.32 5.11 0.05
N GLN A 121 -13.77 5.93 1.00
CA GLN A 121 -13.03 6.17 2.24
C GLN A 121 -12.89 4.89 3.09
N GLY A 122 -13.91 4.04 3.09
CA GLY A 122 -13.85 2.70 3.70
C GLY A 122 -12.76 1.84 3.06
N ILE A 123 -12.71 1.76 1.73
CA ILE A 123 -11.70 1.00 0.98
C ILE A 123 -10.29 1.56 1.22
N ILE A 124 -10.13 2.89 1.18
CA ILE A 124 -8.87 3.59 1.50
C ILE A 124 -8.37 3.22 2.89
N LEU A 125 -9.26 3.18 3.89
CA LEU A 125 -8.89 2.76 5.25
C LEU A 125 -8.49 1.28 5.30
N VAL A 126 -9.11 0.39 4.52
CA VAL A 126 -8.63 -1.01 4.45
C VAL A 126 -7.23 -1.07 3.85
N ALA A 127 -6.95 -0.36 2.76
CA ALA A 127 -5.60 -0.30 2.18
C ALA A 127 -4.58 0.27 3.21
N ALA A 128 -4.92 1.38 3.88
CA ALA A 128 -4.09 1.96 4.93
C ALA A 128 -3.84 1.01 6.11
N GLY A 129 -4.83 0.21 6.51
CA GLY A 129 -4.64 -0.82 7.53
C GLY A 129 -3.60 -1.85 7.11
N PHE A 130 -3.63 -2.30 5.86
CA PHE A 130 -2.64 -3.23 5.34
C PHE A 130 -1.25 -2.60 5.12
N VAL A 131 -1.15 -1.31 4.78
CA VAL A 131 0.12 -0.56 4.83
C VAL A 131 0.79 -0.69 6.20
N HIS A 132 0.02 -0.58 7.28
CA HIS A 132 0.54 -0.77 8.65
C HIS A 132 0.84 -2.23 8.97
N TYR A 133 0.05 -3.17 8.44
CA TYR A 133 0.34 -4.60 8.58
C TYR A 133 1.72 -4.96 8.00
N GLN A 134 2.03 -4.49 6.80
CA GLN A 134 3.34 -4.71 6.14
C GLN A 134 4.54 -4.07 6.87
N LYS A 135 4.28 -3.20 7.85
CA LYS A 135 5.27 -2.55 8.71
C LYS A 135 5.40 -3.22 10.09
N ASN A 136 4.79 -4.38 10.26
CA ASN A 136 4.65 -5.08 11.52
C ASN A 136 3.86 -4.30 12.60
N GLN A 137 2.78 -3.61 12.21
CA GLN A 137 2.00 -2.75 13.11
C GLN A 137 0.55 -3.23 13.25
N ASP A 138 0.36 -4.46 13.74
CA ASP A 138 -0.96 -5.13 13.82
C ASP A 138 -2.00 -4.35 14.61
N VAL A 139 -1.59 -3.75 15.73
CA VAL A 139 -2.49 -2.95 16.58
C VAL A 139 -3.04 -1.74 15.81
N ILE A 140 -2.21 -1.11 14.98
CA ILE A 140 -2.62 0.03 14.15
C ILE A 140 -3.51 -0.44 13.01
N CYS A 141 -3.14 -1.54 12.33
CA CYS A 141 -3.96 -2.16 11.28
C CYS A 141 -5.38 -2.46 11.78
N LEU A 142 -5.52 -3.18 12.90
CA LEU A 142 -6.82 -3.54 13.47
C LEU A 142 -7.63 -2.31 13.91
N SER A 143 -6.97 -1.26 14.41
CA SER A 143 -7.61 0.01 14.77
C SER A 143 -8.18 0.71 13.53
N ILE A 144 -7.43 0.76 12.43
CA ILE A 144 -7.86 1.34 11.17
C ILE A 144 -9.00 0.52 10.55
N PHE A 145 -8.95 -0.81 10.60
CA PHE A 145 -10.03 -1.68 10.11
C PHE A 145 -11.37 -1.43 10.81
N LYS A 146 -11.36 -1.13 12.12
CA LYS A 146 -12.59 -0.73 12.83
C LYS A 146 -13.18 0.56 12.27
N ARG A 147 -12.35 1.55 11.94
CA ARG A 147 -12.78 2.80 11.29
C ARG A 147 -13.29 2.54 9.87
N ALA A 148 -12.65 1.63 9.13
CA ALA A 148 -13.11 1.21 7.81
C ALA A 148 -14.53 0.63 7.86
N LEU A 149 -14.82 -0.27 8.82
CA LEU A 149 -16.17 -0.83 8.97
C LEU A 149 -17.23 0.21 9.36
N GLN A 150 -16.87 1.22 10.15
CA GLN A 150 -17.79 2.33 10.45
C GLN A 150 -18.19 3.06 9.16
N LYS A 151 -17.22 3.32 8.28
CA LYS A 151 -17.45 3.96 6.98
C LYS A 151 -18.24 3.11 6.02
N LEU A 152 -18.00 1.80 6.00
CA LEU A 152 -18.70 0.86 5.13
C LEU A 152 -20.09 0.45 5.64
N SER A 153 -20.50 0.86 6.84
CA SER A 153 -21.67 0.31 7.54
C SER A 153 -22.98 0.38 6.73
N SER A 154 -23.23 1.49 6.03
CA SER A 154 -24.40 1.70 5.17
C SER A 154 -24.17 1.33 3.70
N CYS A 155 -22.94 1.00 3.31
CA CYS A 155 -22.59 0.66 1.93
C CYS A 155 -22.96 -0.79 1.62
N THR A 156 -23.54 -1.03 0.45
CA THR A 156 -23.97 -2.36 -0.01
C THR A 156 -23.78 -2.50 -1.53
N GLY A 157 -23.91 -3.72 -2.05
CA GLY A 157 -23.90 -4.01 -3.47
C GLY A 157 -22.51 -4.21 -4.07
N ILE A 158 -22.44 -4.12 -5.40
CA ILE A 158 -21.20 -4.26 -6.17
C ILE A 158 -20.73 -2.89 -6.63
N TYR A 159 -19.50 -2.53 -6.27
CA TYR A 159 -18.86 -1.30 -6.72
C TYR A 159 -17.74 -1.63 -7.70
N HIS A 160 -17.99 -1.36 -8.98
CA HIS A 160 -17.19 -1.87 -10.11
C HIS A 160 -17.07 -3.40 -10.09
N LYS A 161 -16.03 -3.92 -9.44
CA LYS A 161 -15.80 -5.36 -9.26
C LYS A 161 -15.79 -5.79 -7.79
N ILE A 162 -15.84 -4.84 -6.87
CA ILE A 162 -15.72 -5.06 -5.43
C ILE A 162 -17.09 -5.44 -4.87
N ASP A 163 -17.18 -6.62 -4.26
CA ASP A 163 -18.31 -7.00 -3.43
C ASP A 163 -18.15 -6.37 -2.03
N VAL A 164 -18.99 -5.39 -1.73
CA VAL A 164 -18.91 -4.61 -0.49
C VAL A 164 -19.26 -5.47 0.73
N GLU A 165 -20.18 -6.43 0.61
CA GLU A 165 -20.54 -7.33 1.70
C GLU A 165 -19.40 -8.32 1.99
N GLN A 166 -18.76 -8.83 0.94
CA GLN A 166 -17.60 -9.70 1.09
C GLN A 166 -16.42 -8.95 1.72
N LEU A 167 -16.16 -7.70 1.31
CA LEU A 167 -15.15 -6.85 1.92
C LEU A 167 -15.41 -6.65 3.42
N LYS A 168 -16.63 -6.24 3.79
CA LYS A 168 -17.02 -6.06 5.20
C LYS A 168 -16.84 -7.35 6.00
N THR A 169 -17.23 -8.49 5.43
CA THR A 169 -17.08 -9.81 6.07
C THR A 169 -15.62 -10.15 6.34
N LYS A 170 -14.74 -9.99 5.35
CA LYS A 170 -13.29 -10.23 5.48
C LYS A 170 -12.65 -9.34 6.56
N VAL A 171 -12.98 -8.04 6.54
CA VAL A 171 -12.46 -7.07 7.53
C VAL A 171 -13.01 -7.36 8.94
N HIS A 172 -14.31 -7.63 9.06
CA HIS A 172 -14.94 -7.98 10.34
C HIS A 172 -14.35 -9.25 10.94
N HIS A 173 -14.18 -10.30 10.14
CA HIS A 173 -13.55 -11.54 10.58
C HIS A 173 -12.14 -11.30 11.12
N THR A 174 -11.34 -10.50 10.41
CA THR A 174 -9.98 -10.13 10.83
C THR A 174 -9.95 -9.41 12.19
N ILE A 175 -10.90 -8.50 12.42
CA ILE A 175 -11.02 -7.79 13.71
C ILE A 175 -11.39 -8.75 14.85
N GLN A 176 -12.35 -9.64 14.61
CA GLN A 176 -12.84 -10.59 15.62
C GLN A 176 -11.78 -11.63 15.99
N SER A 177 -11.12 -12.21 14.98
CA SER A 177 -10.10 -13.24 15.19
C SER A 177 -8.78 -12.68 15.73
N LYS A 178 -8.54 -11.36 15.53
CA LYS A 178 -7.24 -10.69 15.74
C LYS A 178 -6.09 -11.33 14.94
N ARG A 179 -6.41 -12.17 13.95
CA ARG A 179 -5.46 -12.76 13.02
C ARG A 179 -5.63 -12.07 11.68
N ILE A 180 -4.62 -11.28 11.32
CA ILE A 180 -4.61 -10.58 10.04
C ILE A 180 -4.17 -11.56 8.96
N THR A 181 -4.94 -11.60 7.87
CA THR A 181 -4.61 -12.35 6.66
C THR A 181 -4.93 -11.43 5.50
N THR A 182 -3.99 -11.29 4.56
CA THR A 182 -4.21 -10.49 3.36
C THR A 182 -5.28 -11.15 2.51
N PHE A 183 -5.95 -10.33 1.69
CA PHE A 183 -6.97 -10.81 0.78
C PHE A 183 -7.03 -9.92 -0.45
N GLN A 184 -7.70 -10.40 -1.49
CA GLN A 184 -7.99 -9.63 -2.69
C GLN A 184 -9.38 -8.98 -2.61
N LEU A 185 -9.53 -7.82 -3.25
CA LEU A 185 -10.80 -7.09 -3.38
C LEU A 185 -11.76 -7.75 -4.38
N VAL A 186 -11.21 -8.45 -5.37
CA VAL A 186 -11.92 -9.10 -6.48
C VAL A 186 -11.37 -10.49 -6.72
#